data_AF-A0A031LMN5-F1
#
_entry.id   AF-A0A031LMN5-F1
#
_cell.length_a   1.000
_cell.length_b   1.000
_cell.length_c   1.000
_cell.angle_alpha   90.00
_cell.angle_beta   90.00
_cell.angle_gamma   90.00
#
_symmetry.space_group_name_H-M   'P 1'
#
loop_
_entity.id
_entity.type
_entity.pdbx_description
1 polymer ?
#
loop_
_entity_poly.entity_id
_entity_poly.type
_entity_poly.pdbx_seq_one_letter_code
_entity_poly.pdbx_strand_id
1 'polypeptide(L)'
;MNNFKIDEFELHAKDIRQTHIKELKSFVLYLGNRSIGRCNYFSGRDYYPVWIELDYDPWPREAGLEVKLMKAFYDFLPPKGRFFITYEKDYETYRMLFSGYSVVETPLGKSLFLAGFRWFKNWYFPEGGNEGGPKIQTNKPSSDNIAEEEIKELLEEVKNPEIKDWIVNNVKRKS
;
A
#
# COMPACT_ATOMS: atom_id res chain seq x y z
N MET A 1 -7.76 13.57 -17.24
CA MET A 1 -7.32 12.46 -16.37
C MET A 1 -5.82 12.38 -16.53
N ASN A 2 -5.05 12.50 -15.45
CA ASN A 2 -3.59 12.35 -15.53
C ASN A 2 -3.29 10.87 -15.73
N ASN A 3 -2.75 10.51 -16.89
CA ASN A 3 -2.30 9.15 -17.14
C ASN A 3 -0.98 8.96 -16.38
N PHE A 4 -0.98 8.11 -15.36
CA PHE A 4 0.24 7.75 -14.65
C PHE A 4 0.96 6.69 -15.48
N LYS A 5 2.20 6.99 -15.89
CA LYS A 5 3.06 6.01 -16.54
C LYS A 5 3.99 5.38 -15.51
N ILE A 6 4.09 4.06 -15.54
CA ILE A 6 5.07 3.29 -14.79
C ILE A 6 5.93 2.62 -15.85
N ASP A 7 7.12 3.18 -16.07
CA ASP A 7 7.97 2.89 -17.22
C ASP A 7 7.21 3.03 -18.56
N GLU A 8 7.21 2.00 -19.39
CA GLU A 8 6.46 1.96 -20.66
C GLU A 8 4.96 1.70 -20.49
N PHE A 9 4.51 1.28 -19.30
CA PHE A 9 3.13 0.87 -19.06
C PHE A 9 2.26 2.03 -18.56
N GLU A 10 1.05 2.11 -19.10
CA GLU A 10 0.05 3.08 -18.66
C GLU A 10 -0.83 2.49 -17.55
N LEU A 11 -0.94 3.20 -16.43
CA LEU A 11 -1.88 2.92 -15.36
C LEU A 11 -3.22 3.57 -15.66
N HIS A 12 -4.28 2.78 -15.81
CA HIS A 12 -5.61 3.29 -16.13
C HIS A 12 -6.75 2.49 -15.49
N ALA A 13 -7.86 3.19 -15.23
CA ALA A 13 -9.05 2.59 -14.64
C ALA A 13 -10.07 2.21 -15.72
N LYS A 14 -10.73 1.06 -15.54
CA LYS A 14 -11.90 0.60 -16.31
C LYS A 14 -13.06 0.29 -15.38
N ASP A 15 -14.26 0.15 -15.94
CA ASP A 15 -15.48 -0.23 -15.22
C ASP A 15 -15.77 0.65 -14.00
N ILE A 16 -15.58 1.96 -14.15
CA ILE A 16 -15.79 2.94 -13.08
C ILE A 16 -17.27 2.99 -12.69
N ARG A 17 -17.56 2.68 -11.43
CA ARG A 17 -18.90 2.68 -10.85
C ARG A 17 -18.95 3.63 -9.67
N GLN A 18 -19.97 4.49 -9.67
CA GLN A 18 -20.35 5.26 -8.50
C GLN A 18 -21.09 4.34 -7.52
N THR A 19 -20.70 4.36 -6.25
CA THR A 19 -21.43 3.62 -5.22
C THR A 19 -22.56 4.47 -4.62
N HIS A 20 -23.36 3.90 -3.72
CA HIS A 20 -24.35 4.65 -2.94
C HIS A 20 -23.71 5.72 -2.04
N ILE A 21 -22.42 5.60 -1.72
CA ILE A 21 -21.63 6.63 -1.05
C ILE A 21 -21.09 7.58 -2.12
N LYS A 22 -21.49 8.85 -2.06
CA LYS A 22 -21.19 9.89 -3.07
C LYS A 22 -19.69 10.03 -3.39
N GLU A 23 -18.83 9.93 -2.39
CA GLU A 23 -17.38 10.14 -2.52
C GLU A 23 -16.63 8.85 -2.86
N LEU A 24 -17.33 7.70 -2.88
CA LEU A 24 -16.74 6.40 -3.13
C LEU A 24 -17.01 5.92 -4.56
N LYS A 25 -15.93 5.67 -5.28
CA LYS A 25 -15.93 5.03 -6.61
C LYS A 25 -15.26 3.68 -6.53
N SER A 26 -15.77 2.72 -7.29
CA SER A 26 -15.14 1.42 -7.49
C SER A 26 -14.77 1.24 -8.96
N PHE A 27 -13.62 0.65 -9.26
CA PHE A 27 -13.15 0.41 -10.62
C PHE A 27 -12.15 -0.74 -10.65
N VAL A 28 -11.82 -1.23 -11.84
CA VAL A 28 -10.70 -2.17 -12.03
C VAL A 28 -9.51 -1.38 -12.55
N LEU A 29 -8.36 -1.54 -11.90
CA LEU A 29 -7.14 -0.84 -12.26
C LEU A 29 -6.26 -1.76 -13.10
N TYR A 30 -5.73 -1.22 -14.19
CA TYR A 30 -4.90 -1.92 -15.17
C TYR A 30 -3.54 -1.25 -15.29
N LEU A 31 -2.49 -2.06 -15.43
CA LEU A 31 -1.16 -1.62 -15.83
C LEU A 31 -0.84 -2.22 -17.19
N GLY A 32 -0.81 -1.38 -18.23
CA GLY A 32 -0.85 -1.87 -19.61
C GLY A 32 -2.14 -2.64 -19.87
N ASN A 33 -2.05 -3.86 -20.38
CA ASN A 33 -3.22 -4.69 -20.70
C ASN A 33 -3.65 -5.64 -19.56
N ARG A 34 -2.92 -5.68 -18.43
CA ARG A 34 -3.16 -6.63 -17.33
C ARG A 34 -3.73 -5.92 -16.11
N SER A 35 -4.78 -6.50 -15.51
CA SER A 35 -5.39 -5.96 -14.29
C SER A 35 -4.43 -6.11 -13.11
N ILE A 36 -4.32 -5.09 -12.27
CA ILE A 36 -3.59 -5.15 -11.00
C ILE A 36 -4.51 -5.30 -9.79
N GLY A 37 -5.82 -5.17 -9.98
CA GLY A 37 -6.81 -5.38 -8.93
C GLY A 37 -8.09 -4.57 -9.08
N ARG A 38 -9.08 -4.89 -8.26
CA ARG A 38 -10.23 -4.01 -8.03
C ARG A 38 -9.83 -2.94 -7.04
N CYS A 39 -10.25 -1.71 -7.28
CA CYS A 39 -9.91 -0.56 -6.48
C CYS A 39 -11.18 0.14 -6.01
N ASN A 40 -11.19 0.50 -4.73
CA ASN A 40 -12.15 1.43 -4.15
C ASN A 40 -11.41 2.72 -3.80
N TYR A 41 -11.94 3.87 -4.23
CA TYR A 41 -11.38 5.18 -3.97
C TYR A 41 -12.43 6.06 -3.32
N PHE A 42 -12.14 6.51 -2.10
CA PHE A 42 -12.94 7.48 -1.38
C PHE A 42 -12.25 8.84 -1.39
N SER A 43 -12.91 9.84 -1.97
CA SER A 43 -12.34 11.18 -2.14
C SER A 43 -12.29 12.04 -0.87
N GLY A 44 -12.61 11.48 0.30
CA GLY A 44 -12.67 12.20 1.57
C GLY A 44 -14.01 12.89 1.80
N ARG A 45 -14.37 13.10 3.08
CA ARG A 45 -15.56 13.87 3.51
C ARG A 45 -15.33 14.40 4.92
N ASP A 46 -15.37 15.71 5.11
CA ASP A 46 -15.15 16.35 6.42
C ASP A 46 -13.87 15.85 7.10
N TYR A 47 -14.01 15.13 8.22
CA TYR A 47 -12.91 14.54 8.99
C TYR A 47 -12.48 13.15 8.48
N TYR A 48 -13.18 12.56 7.51
CA TYR A 48 -12.79 11.30 6.89
C TYR A 48 -11.73 11.55 5.82
N PRO A 49 -10.50 11.02 6.01
CA PRO A 49 -9.42 11.23 5.04
C PRO A 49 -9.69 10.50 3.73
N VAL A 50 -9.01 10.94 2.68
CA VAL A 50 -8.92 10.20 1.43
C VAL A 50 -8.35 8.81 1.69
N TRP A 51 -8.95 7.80 1.07
CA TRP A 51 -8.39 6.46 1.11
C TRP A 51 -8.58 5.70 -0.20
N ILE A 52 -7.65 4.79 -0.44
CA ILE A 52 -7.66 3.83 -1.53
C ILE A 52 -7.60 2.43 -0.92
N GLU A 53 -8.43 1.53 -1.41
CA GLU A 53 -8.33 0.10 -1.13
C GLU A 53 -8.12 -0.64 -2.45
N LEU A 54 -7.08 -1.48 -2.53
CA LEU A 54 -6.72 -2.26 -3.71
C LEU A 54 -6.76 -3.76 -3.39
N ASP A 55 -7.65 -4.48 -4.08
CA ASP A 55 -7.70 -5.94 -4.11
C ASP A 55 -6.57 -6.46 -5.02
N TYR A 56 -5.36 -6.51 -4.49
CA TYR A 56 -4.13 -6.52 -5.27
C TYR A 56 -3.80 -7.90 -5.85
N ASP A 57 -3.37 -7.89 -7.11
CA ASP A 57 -2.74 -9.02 -7.80
C ASP A 57 -1.23 -8.73 -7.91
N PRO A 58 -0.35 -9.53 -7.26
CA PRO A 58 1.05 -9.20 -7.05
C PRO A 58 1.97 -9.41 -8.27
N TRP A 59 1.43 -9.72 -9.44
CA TRP A 59 2.24 -9.88 -10.65
C TRP A 59 3.17 -8.70 -11.01
N PRO A 60 2.87 -7.41 -10.68
CA PRO A 60 3.81 -6.32 -10.94
C PRO A 60 5.14 -6.50 -10.20
N ARG A 61 5.19 -7.30 -9.13
CA ARG A 61 6.43 -7.62 -8.42
C ARG A 61 7.36 -8.47 -9.27
N GLU A 62 6.85 -9.51 -9.92
CA GLU A 62 7.61 -10.38 -10.81
C GLU A 62 8.15 -9.61 -12.03
N ALA A 63 7.41 -8.57 -12.46
CA ALA A 63 7.83 -7.66 -13.51
C ALA A 63 8.81 -6.55 -13.04
N GLY A 64 9.15 -6.46 -11.75
CA GLY A 64 10.01 -5.40 -11.21
C GLY A 64 9.35 -4.01 -11.13
N LEU A 65 8.02 -3.94 -11.23
CA LEU A 65 7.23 -2.71 -11.31
C LEU A 65 6.55 -2.33 -9.97
N GLU A 66 6.48 -3.25 -9.01
CA GLU A 66 5.69 -3.08 -7.78
C GLU A 66 6.07 -1.81 -6.98
N VAL A 67 7.36 -1.54 -6.77
CA VAL A 67 7.79 -0.34 -6.03
C VAL A 67 7.31 0.94 -6.73
N LYS A 68 7.40 1.00 -8.06
CA LYS A 68 6.97 2.16 -8.85
C LYS A 68 5.44 2.30 -8.84
N LEU A 69 4.73 1.18 -8.85
CA LEU A 69 3.27 1.15 -8.67
C LEU A 69 2.87 1.70 -7.29
N MET A 70 3.49 1.21 -6.22
CA MET A 70 3.23 1.70 -4.86
C MET A 70 3.60 3.18 -4.73
N LYS A 71 4.66 3.64 -5.42
CA LYS A 71 5.04 5.05 -5.48
C LYS A 71 3.98 5.92 -6.16
N ALA A 72 3.34 5.43 -7.23
CA ALA A 72 2.26 6.16 -7.87
C ALA A 72 1.07 6.39 -6.92
N PHE A 73 0.72 5.39 -6.10
CA PHE A 73 -0.29 5.56 -5.05
C PHE A 73 0.16 6.53 -3.96
N TYR A 74 1.41 6.42 -3.50
CA TYR A 74 1.99 7.35 -2.52
C TYR A 74 1.93 8.79 -3.02
N ASP A 75 2.26 9.04 -4.29
CA ASP A 75 2.26 10.37 -4.89
C ASP A 75 0.86 10.92 -5.09
N PHE A 76 -0.08 10.06 -5.46
CA PHE A 76 -1.48 10.43 -5.63
C PHE A 76 -2.17 10.78 -4.30
N LEU A 77 -1.87 10.05 -3.22
CA LEU A 77 -2.50 10.30 -1.92
C LEU A 77 -2.11 11.67 -1.36
N PRO A 78 -3.06 12.43 -0.78
CA PRO A 78 -2.72 13.61 0.00
C PRO A 78 -2.05 13.21 1.32
N PRO A 79 -1.42 14.16 2.05
CA PRO A 79 -1.02 13.96 3.43
C PRO A 79 -2.14 13.32 4.27
N LYS A 80 -1.80 12.33 5.12
CA LYS A 80 -2.75 11.50 5.90
C LYS A 80 -3.66 10.58 5.07
N GLY A 81 -3.50 10.55 3.75
CA GLY A 81 -4.21 9.63 2.88
C GLY A 81 -3.86 8.18 3.22
N ARG A 82 -4.86 7.30 3.18
CA ARG A 82 -4.70 5.90 3.57
C ARG A 82 -4.68 4.99 2.35
N PHE A 83 -3.85 3.96 2.41
CA PHE A 83 -3.80 2.92 1.41
C PHE A 83 -3.98 1.57 2.08
N PHE A 84 -5.00 0.84 1.64
CA PHE A 84 -5.31 -0.52 2.06
C PHE A 84 -5.03 -1.46 0.90
N ILE A 85 -4.29 -2.53 1.14
CA ILE A 85 -3.89 -3.47 0.10
C ILE A 85 -4.15 -4.88 0.61
N THR A 86 -4.98 -5.64 -0.09
CA THR A 86 -5.15 -7.06 0.24
C THR A 86 -3.93 -7.85 -0.21
N TYR A 87 -3.61 -8.90 0.55
CA TYR A 87 -2.44 -9.74 0.27
C TYR A 87 -2.79 -11.23 0.20
N GLU A 88 -4.07 -11.59 0.08
CA GLU A 88 -4.52 -12.98 -0.07
C GLU A 88 -3.86 -13.71 -1.25
N LYS A 89 -3.65 -12.99 -2.36
CA LYS A 89 -3.01 -13.52 -3.58
C LYS A 89 -1.49 -13.53 -3.51
N ASP A 90 -0.91 -12.93 -2.46
CA ASP A 90 0.52 -12.84 -2.22
C ASP A 90 0.92 -13.81 -1.10
N TYR A 91 1.10 -15.07 -1.49
CA TYR A 91 1.30 -16.17 -0.55
C TYR A 91 2.55 -16.02 0.32
N GLU A 92 3.61 -15.38 -0.20
CA GLU A 92 4.82 -15.13 0.58
C GLU A 92 4.58 -14.11 1.69
N THR A 93 4.00 -12.94 1.35
CA THR A 93 3.59 -11.94 2.34
C THR A 93 2.62 -12.54 3.36
N TYR A 94 1.62 -13.29 2.92
CA TYR A 94 0.66 -13.96 3.80
C TYR A 94 1.37 -14.88 4.82
N ARG A 95 2.25 -15.78 4.36
CA ARG A 95 2.95 -16.72 5.25
C ARG A 95 3.87 -16.02 6.25
N MET A 96 4.56 -14.98 5.82
CA MET A 96 5.44 -14.21 6.72
C MET A 96 4.62 -13.50 7.80
N LEU A 97 3.54 -12.81 7.43
CA LEU A 97 2.67 -12.16 8.41
C LEU A 97 2.03 -13.17 9.36
N PHE A 98 1.57 -14.31 8.84
CA PHE A 98 1.03 -15.40 9.66
C PHE A 98 2.07 -15.94 10.65
N SER A 99 3.34 -15.92 10.28
CA SER A 99 4.47 -16.35 11.12
C SER A 99 4.94 -15.26 12.09
N GLY A 100 4.26 -14.10 12.15
CA GLY A 100 4.55 -13.03 13.08
C GLY A 100 5.69 -12.09 12.67
N TYR A 101 6.11 -12.11 11.39
CA TYR A 101 7.01 -11.09 10.85
C TYR A 101 6.30 -9.73 10.80
N SER A 102 7.06 -8.66 11.01
CA SER A 102 6.55 -7.29 10.82
C SER A 102 6.25 -7.03 9.35
N VAL A 103 5.37 -6.05 9.06
CA VAL A 103 4.95 -5.78 7.68
C VAL A 103 6.14 -5.47 6.77
N VAL A 104 7.09 -4.64 7.22
CA VAL A 104 8.25 -4.23 6.43
C VAL A 104 9.23 -5.37 6.12
N GLU A 105 9.12 -6.52 6.80
CA GLU A 105 9.93 -7.70 6.48
C GLU A 105 9.42 -8.44 5.24
N THR A 106 8.13 -8.31 4.93
CA THR A 106 7.46 -8.97 3.81
C THR A 106 7.83 -8.35 2.46
N PRO A 107 7.71 -9.09 1.33
CA PRO A 107 7.91 -8.52 0.00
C PRO A 107 7.04 -7.28 -0.27
N LEU A 108 5.74 -7.36 0.02
CA LEU A 108 4.82 -6.23 -0.18
C LEU A 108 5.17 -5.03 0.72
N GLY A 109 5.46 -5.28 2.00
CA GLY A 109 5.83 -4.23 2.93
C GLY A 109 7.14 -3.52 2.56
N LYS A 110 8.15 -4.26 2.07
CA LYS A 110 9.37 -3.67 1.51
C LYS A 110 9.06 -2.75 0.33
N SER A 111 8.18 -3.17 -0.58
CA SER A 111 7.78 -2.34 -1.71
C SER A 111 7.07 -1.06 -1.28
N LEU A 112 6.19 -1.12 -0.29
CA LEU A 112 5.53 0.06 0.27
C LEU A 112 6.53 0.99 0.97
N PHE A 113 7.45 0.43 1.75
CA PHE A 113 8.51 1.22 2.40
C PHE A 113 9.39 1.93 1.37
N LEU A 114 9.80 1.22 0.31
CA LEU A 114 10.58 1.80 -0.78
C LEU A 114 9.79 2.86 -1.58
N ALA A 115 8.47 2.77 -1.63
CA ALA A 115 7.61 3.80 -2.21
C ALA A 115 7.51 5.08 -1.35
N GLY A 116 7.82 5.03 -0.05
CA GLY A 116 7.84 6.20 0.84
C GLY A 116 6.92 6.13 2.04
N PHE A 117 6.12 5.06 2.14
CA PHE A 117 5.32 4.79 3.33
C PHE A 117 6.19 4.43 4.54
N ARG A 118 5.77 4.81 5.75
CA ARG A 118 6.54 4.63 7.00
C ARG A 118 5.75 3.93 8.09
N TRP A 119 4.47 4.25 8.22
CA TRP A 119 3.57 3.54 9.12
C TRP A 119 2.86 2.36 8.46
N PHE A 120 2.74 1.24 9.17
CA PHE A 120 2.09 0.03 8.69
C PHE A 120 1.19 -0.56 9.76
N LYS A 121 0.07 -1.15 9.34
CA LYS A 121 -0.77 -1.98 10.19
C LYS A 121 -1.26 -3.19 9.42
N ASN A 122 -1.04 -4.37 9.99
CA ASN A 122 -1.61 -5.60 9.47
C ASN A 122 -3.03 -5.81 10.04
N TRP A 123 -4.04 -5.82 9.17
CA TRP A 123 -5.41 -6.21 9.49
C TRP A 123 -5.61 -7.67 9.07
N TYR A 124 -5.28 -8.59 9.97
CA TYR A 124 -5.56 -10.01 9.82
C TYR A 124 -6.85 -10.35 10.59
N PHE A 125 -7.83 -10.95 9.91
CA PHE A 125 -9.10 -11.39 10.51
C PHE A 125 -9.23 -12.91 10.46
N PRO A 126 -8.73 -13.64 11.47
CA PRO A 126 -9.14 -15.00 11.71
C PRO A 126 -10.50 -14.97 12.42
N GLU A 127 -11.50 -15.68 11.89
CA GLU A 127 -12.85 -15.89 12.45
C GLU A 127 -13.95 -14.90 12.01
N GLY A 128 -14.71 -15.24 10.95
CA GLY A 128 -16.10 -14.76 10.81
C GLY A 128 -16.56 -14.11 9.50
N GLY A 129 -15.71 -14.02 8.47
CA GLY A 129 -16.12 -13.88 7.06
C GLY A 129 -16.87 -12.62 6.59
N ASN A 130 -17.19 -11.66 7.46
CA ASN A 130 -18.03 -10.50 7.09
C ASN A 130 -17.28 -9.17 6.86
N GLU A 131 -15.96 -9.09 7.12
CA GLU A 131 -15.22 -7.80 7.18
C GLU A 131 -14.20 -7.57 6.05
N GLY A 132 -14.19 -8.46 5.04
CA GLY A 132 -13.25 -8.42 3.92
C GLY A 132 -11.95 -9.19 4.20
N GLY A 133 -11.15 -9.40 3.16
CA GLY A 133 -9.91 -10.17 3.22
C GLY A 133 -8.79 -9.50 4.03
N PRO A 134 -7.76 -10.25 4.45
CA PRO A 134 -6.59 -9.73 5.15
C PRO A 134 -5.88 -8.65 4.32
N LYS A 135 -5.55 -7.54 4.98
CA LYS A 135 -5.03 -6.33 4.34
C LYS A 135 -3.95 -5.63 5.16
N ILE A 136 -2.98 -5.08 4.47
CA ILE A 136 -2.04 -4.11 5.04
C ILE A 136 -2.66 -2.74 4.84
N GLN A 137 -2.71 -1.96 5.91
CA GLN A 137 -2.92 -0.52 5.83
C GLN A 137 -1.57 0.19 5.95
N THR A 138 -1.40 1.23 5.14
CA THR A 138 -0.36 2.24 5.33
C THR A 138 -0.92 3.64 5.10
N ASN A 139 -0.27 4.66 5.65
CA ASN A 139 -0.69 6.05 5.51
C ASN A 139 0.44 6.89 4.93
N LYS A 140 0.10 7.90 4.12
CA LYS A 140 1.07 8.92 3.73
C LYS A 140 1.36 9.82 4.95
N PRO A 141 2.63 9.97 5.37
CA PRO A 141 2.99 10.86 6.47
C PRO A 141 2.48 12.28 6.21
N SER A 142 2.07 12.99 7.26
CA SER A 142 1.54 14.34 7.10
C SER A 142 2.61 15.44 6.99
N SER A 143 3.82 15.11 7.42
CA SER A 143 5.03 15.93 7.35
C SER A 143 6.25 15.04 7.52
N ASP A 144 7.44 15.58 7.28
CA ASP A 144 8.70 14.85 7.48
C ASP A 144 8.93 14.48 8.94
N ASN A 145 8.58 15.35 9.89
CA ASN A 145 8.66 15.03 11.33
C ASN A 145 7.82 13.80 11.69
N ILE A 146 6.59 13.71 11.15
CA ILE A 146 5.74 12.53 11.36
C ILE A 146 6.35 11.31 10.68
N ALA A 147 6.94 11.46 9.48
CA ALA A 147 7.62 10.36 8.82
C ALA A 147 8.81 9.82 9.68
N GLU A 148 9.56 10.71 10.33
CA GLU A 148 10.65 10.34 11.23
C GLU A 148 10.15 9.63 12.50
N GLU A 149 9.05 10.09 13.08
CA GLU A 149 8.41 9.42 14.23
C GLU A 149 7.92 8.03 13.85
N GLU A 150 7.21 7.89 12.73
CA GLU A 150 6.74 6.59 12.23
C GLU A 150 7.91 5.62 11.93
N ILE A 151 9.06 6.13 11.48
CA ILE A 151 10.28 5.31 11.31
C ILE A 151 10.80 4.81 12.67
N LYS A 152 10.80 5.65 13.70
CA LYS A 152 11.25 5.25 15.05
C LYS A 152 10.35 4.14 15.60
N GLU A 153 9.04 4.32 15.50
CA GLU A 153 8.07 3.29 15.90
C GLU A 153 8.27 1.98 15.12
N LEU A 154 8.47 2.06 13.80
CA LEU A 154 8.76 0.89 12.98
C LEU A 154 10.04 0.16 13.43
N LEU A 155 11.09 0.90 13.78
CA LEU A 155 12.35 0.33 14.26
C LEU A 155 12.20 -0.34 15.64
N GLU A 156 11.22 0.07 16.45
CA GLU A 156 10.88 -0.60 17.70
C GLU A 156 10.10 -1.91 17.46
N GLU A 157 9.19 -1.94 16.47
CA GLU A 157 8.40 -3.13 16.10
C GLU A 157 9.26 -4.23 15.48
N VAL A 158 10.16 -3.87 14.56
CA VAL A 158 11.02 -4.82 13.86
C VAL A 158 11.94 -5.51 14.86
N LYS A 159 12.00 -6.84 14.85
CA LYS A 159 12.89 -7.60 15.75
C LYS A 159 14.23 -7.92 15.12
N ASN A 160 14.27 -8.10 13.80
CA ASN A 160 15.47 -8.49 13.08
C ASN A 160 16.45 -7.30 12.93
N PRO A 161 17.69 -7.37 13.49
CA PRO A 161 18.68 -6.31 13.38
C PRO A 161 19.07 -5.96 11.94
N GLU A 162 19.19 -6.95 11.06
CA GLU A 162 19.54 -6.72 9.64
C GLU A 162 18.48 -5.89 8.93
N ILE A 163 17.21 -6.08 9.30
CA ILE A 163 16.09 -5.31 8.76
C ILE A 163 16.09 -3.89 9.33
N LYS A 164 16.43 -3.70 10.62
CA LYS A 164 16.63 -2.35 11.18
C LYS A 164 17.71 -1.59 10.43
N ASP A 165 18.86 -2.23 10.20
CA ASP A 165 19.96 -1.62 9.44
C ASP A 165 19.54 -1.30 8.00
N TRP A 166 18.80 -2.20 7.36
CA TRP A 166 18.24 -1.97 6.03
C TRP A 166 17.30 -0.75 6.00
N ILE A 167 16.41 -0.60 6.98
CA ILE A 167 15.50 0.55 7.10
C ILE A 167 16.32 1.84 7.21
N VAL A 168 17.24 1.91 8.18
CA VAL A 168 18.08 3.10 8.43
C VAL A 168 18.87 3.50 7.19
N ASN A 169 19.47 2.53 6.49
CA ASN A 169 20.24 2.80 5.27
C ASN A 169 19.38 3.33 4.12
N ASN A 170 18.14 2.84 3.98
CA ASN A 170 17.23 3.31 2.93
C ASN A 170 16.57 4.66 3.23
N VAL A 171 16.45 5.04 4.50
CA VAL A 171 16.05 6.41 4.89
C VAL A 171 17.16 7.40 4.54
N LYS A 172 18.40 7.12 4.94
CA LYS A 172 19.57 8.00 4.70
C LYS A 172 19.88 8.24 3.22
N ARG A 173 19.57 7.28 2.33
CA ARG A 173 19.79 7.44 0.88
C ARG A 173 18.80 8.41 0.22
N LYS A 174 17.70 8.76 0.91
CA LYS A 174 16.63 9.62 0.37
C LYS A 174 16.61 11.04 0.95
N SER A 175 17.35 11.28 2.03
CA SER A 175 17.64 12.60 2.63
C SER A 175 18.85 13.24 1.98
#